data_AF-A0A2V8Q5M8-F1
#
_entry.id   AF-A0A2V8Q5M8-F1
#
_cell.length_a   1.000
_cell.length_b   1.000
_cell.length_c   1.000
_cell.angle_alpha   90.00
_cell.angle_beta   90.00
_cell.angle_gamma   90.00
#
_symmetry.space_group_name_H-M   'P 1'
#
loop_
_entity.id
_entity.type
_entity.pdbx_description
1 polymer ?
#
loop_
_entity_poly.entity_id
_entity_poly.type
_entity_poly.pdbx_seq_one_letter_code
_entity_poly.pdbx_strand_id
1 'polypeptide(L)'
;FNVQPLGADDTFEVGTVSGDIQLDRVTNTKVIAKTVNGNVTMSGALSRSGYYGFTTMGGDVVLVMPHDVSFTLNARVSDKSDIISDFALKYMPEPPATPTPKTPMEVPRTPSPKTPQPPKTGPIIAPMVVIKPVIVNPFRRFTATYGSGDATISLSSFGGTLRLKKI
;
A
#
# COMPACT_ATOMS: atom_id res chain seq x y z
N PHE A 1 -10.13 -19.34 1.60
CA PHE A 1 -10.05 -20.13 0.35
C PHE A 1 -8.62 -20.63 0.19
N ASN A 2 -8.41 -21.89 -0.19
CA ASN A 2 -7.07 -22.42 -0.47
C ASN A 2 -6.85 -22.35 -1.98
N VAL A 3 -6.01 -21.41 -2.42
CA VAL A 3 -5.77 -21.17 -3.85
C VAL A 3 -4.30 -21.40 -4.10
N GLN A 4 -4.01 -22.26 -5.08
CA GLN A 4 -2.65 -22.59 -5.48
C GLN A 4 -2.39 -22.01 -6.87
N PRO A 5 -1.19 -21.45 -7.11
CA PRO A 5 -0.82 -20.95 -8.41
C PRO A 5 -0.77 -22.08 -9.44
N LEU A 6 -1.43 -21.91 -10.58
CA LEU A 6 -1.36 -22.86 -11.70
C LEU A 6 -0.04 -22.73 -12.50
N GLY A 7 0.66 -21.60 -12.35
CA GLY A 7 1.92 -21.29 -13.01
C GLY A 7 2.62 -20.05 -12.43
N ALA A 8 3.86 -19.79 -12.87
CA ALA A 8 4.68 -18.69 -12.34
C ALA A 8 4.07 -17.28 -12.58
N ASP A 9 3.25 -17.14 -13.62
CA ASP A 9 2.55 -15.90 -14.00
C ASP A 9 1.12 -15.82 -13.45
N ASP A 10 0.73 -16.76 -12.58
CA ASP A 10 -0.64 -16.84 -12.09
C ASP A 10 -1.00 -15.64 -11.19
N THR A 11 -2.17 -15.06 -11.46
CA THR A 11 -2.67 -13.85 -10.81
C THR A 11 -3.91 -14.18 -10.00
N PHE A 12 -3.82 -13.97 -8.69
CA PHE A 12 -4.97 -14.14 -7.81
C PHE A 12 -5.65 -12.80 -7.55
N GLU A 13 -6.90 -12.64 -8.00
CA GLU A 13 -7.71 -11.46 -7.71
C GLU A 13 -8.94 -11.83 -6.89
N VAL A 14 -9.19 -11.08 -5.80
CA VAL A 14 -10.35 -11.25 -4.92
C VAL A 14 -10.94 -9.91 -4.56
N GLY A 15 -12.28 -9.84 -4.55
CA GLY A 15 -13.03 -8.62 -4.30
C GLY A 15 -14.24 -8.88 -3.42
N THR A 16 -14.50 -8.02 -2.45
CA THR A 16 -15.79 -7.97 -1.74
C THR A 16 -16.26 -6.53 -1.52
N VAL A 17 -17.55 -6.35 -1.30
CA VAL A 17 -18.09 -5.04 -0.87
C VAL A 17 -18.17 -5.01 0.65
N SER A 18 -18.69 -6.09 1.24
CA SER A 18 -18.84 -6.23 2.68
C SER A 18 -18.42 -7.63 3.10
N GLY A 19 -17.55 -7.72 4.08
CA GLY A 19 -17.07 -8.99 4.64
C GLY A 19 -15.55 -9.12 4.59
N ASP A 20 -15.04 -10.13 5.30
CA ASP A 20 -13.61 -10.32 5.48
C ASP A 20 -13.00 -11.16 4.35
N ILE A 21 -11.79 -10.79 3.95
CA ILE A 21 -10.98 -11.54 3.00
C ILE A 21 -9.84 -12.18 3.78
N GLN A 22 -9.80 -13.51 3.81
CA GLN A 22 -8.71 -14.28 4.39
C GLN A 22 -8.01 -15.09 3.29
N LEU A 23 -6.77 -14.73 3.02
CA LEU A 23 -5.86 -15.48 2.16
C LEU A 23 -4.82 -16.18 3.03
N ASP A 24 -4.78 -17.50 2.95
CA ASP A 24 -3.87 -18.31 3.77
C ASP A 24 -2.86 -19.06 2.89
N ARG A 25 -1.59 -19.06 3.30
CA ARG A 25 -0.45 -19.67 2.59
C ARG A 25 -0.39 -19.31 1.10
N VAL A 26 -0.56 -18.03 0.79
CA VAL A 26 -0.48 -17.56 -0.59
C VAL A 26 0.94 -17.74 -1.12
N THR A 27 1.06 -18.37 -2.29
CA THR A 27 2.34 -18.58 -3.00
C THR A 27 2.34 -17.92 -4.38
N ASN A 28 1.25 -17.27 -4.77
CA ASN A 28 1.14 -16.56 -6.06
C ASN A 28 2.13 -15.40 -6.13
N THR A 29 2.69 -15.21 -7.33
CA THR A 29 3.56 -14.06 -7.65
C THR A 29 2.76 -12.76 -7.71
N LYS A 30 1.48 -12.81 -8.11
CA LYS A 30 0.60 -11.65 -8.16
C LYS A 30 -0.69 -11.87 -7.37
N VAL A 31 -0.97 -10.97 -6.44
CA VAL A 31 -2.17 -10.99 -5.60
C VAL A 31 -2.80 -9.62 -5.60
N ILE A 32 -4.11 -9.56 -5.85
CA ILE A 32 -4.89 -8.33 -5.83
C ILE A 32 -6.13 -8.56 -4.96
N ALA A 33 -6.22 -7.88 -3.83
CA ALA A 33 -7.37 -7.95 -2.94
C ALA A 33 -8.02 -6.58 -2.81
N LYS A 34 -9.35 -6.53 -3.02
CA LYS A 34 -10.13 -5.30 -2.97
C LYS A 34 -11.31 -5.47 -2.04
N THR A 35 -11.51 -4.54 -1.11
CA THR A 35 -12.71 -4.50 -0.27
C THR A 35 -13.23 -3.08 -0.09
N VAL A 36 -14.53 -2.92 0.12
CA VAL A 36 -15.09 -1.62 0.54
C VAL A 36 -15.16 -1.57 2.06
N ASN A 37 -15.74 -2.59 2.70
CA ASN A 37 -15.84 -2.68 4.14
C ASN A 37 -15.56 -4.10 4.63
N GLY A 38 -14.45 -4.28 5.34
CA GLY A 38 -14.08 -5.55 5.92
C GLY A 38 -12.58 -5.69 6.09
N ASN A 39 -12.17 -6.72 6.82
CA ASN A 39 -10.77 -6.92 7.14
C ASN A 39 -10.10 -7.78 6.07
N VAL A 40 -8.87 -7.43 5.72
CA VAL A 40 -8.07 -8.21 4.76
C VAL A 40 -6.90 -8.81 5.51
N THR A 41 -6.86 -10.13 5.62
CA THR A 41 -5.74 -10.86 6.21
C THR A 41 -5.07 -11.71 5.14
N MET A 42 -3.76 -11.55 4.98
CA MET A 42 -2.95 -12.38 4.10
C MET A 42 -1.81 -13.03 4.88
N SER A 43 -1.67 -14.35 4.75
CA SER A 43 -0.51 -15.09 5.24
C SER A 43 0.18 -15.81 4.08
N GLY A 44 1.51 -15.87 4.10
CA GLY A 44 2.26 -16.58 3.07
C GLY A 44 3.65 -16.02 2.83
N ALA A 45 4.45 -16.77 2.07
CA ALA A 45 5.72 -16.29 1.58
C ALA A 45 5.50 -15.32 0.41
N LEU A 46 6.29 -14.25 0.37
CA LEU A 46 6.31 -13.36 -0.79
C LEU A 46 7.23 -13.96 -1.86
N SER A 47 6.72 -14.09 -3.08
CA SER A 47 7.52 -14.49 -4.23
C SER A 47 8.51 -13.38 -4.59
N ARG A 48 9.71 -13.78 -5.03
CA ARG A 48 10.69 -12.83 -5.58
C ARG A 48 10.10 -12.19 -6.84
N SER A 49 10.25 -10.88 -6.96
CA SER A 49 9.61 -10.06 -8.01
C SER A 49 8.07 -10.11 -7.97
N GLY A 50 7.48 -10.53 -6.85
CA GLY A 50 6.04 -10.58 -6.67
C GLY A 50 5.40 -9.20 -6.52
N TYR A 51 4.13 -9.10 -6.90
CA TYR A 51 3.32 -7.89 -6.76
C TYR A 51 2.05 -8.17 -5.96
N TYR A 52 1.91 -7.49 -4.83
CA TYR A 52 0.80 -7.68 -3.90
C TYR A 52 0.05 -6.36 -3.74
N GLY A 53 -1.15 -6.27 -4.30
CA GLY A 53 -1.99 -5.08 -4.30
C GLY A 53 -3.20 -5.22 -3.37
N PHE A 54 -3.33 -4.35 -2.38
CA PHE A 54 -4.45 -4.36 -1.45
C PHE A 54 -5.13 -3.00 -1.44
N THR A 55 -6.43 -2.98 -1.70
CA THR A 55 -7.24 -1.76 -1.67
C THR A 55 -8.42 -1.95 -0.73
N THR A 56 -8.53 -1.11 0.29
CA THR A 56 -9.67 -1.08 1.21
C THR A 56 -10.20 0.34 1.41
N MET A 57 -11.52 0.51 1.52
CA MET A 57 -12.10 1.78 1.98
C MET A 57 -12.27 1.83 3.50
N GLY A 58 -12.51 0.69 4.16
CA GLY A 58 -12.69 0.62 5.59
C GLY A 58 -12.45 -0.79 6.12
N GLY A 59 -11.70 -0.88 7.21
CA GLY A 59 -11.34 -2.13 7.86
C GLY A 59 -9.84 -2.25 8.03
N ASP A 60 -9.42 -3.27 8.77
CA ASP A 60 -8.00 -3.50 9.05
C ASP A 60 -7.37 -4.35 7.96
N VAL A 61 -6.09 -4.07 7.68
CA VAL A 61 -5.31 -4.88 6.76
C VAL A 61 -4.13 -5.49 7.51
N VAL A 62 -4.08 -6.82 7.55
CA VAL A 62 -3.08 -7.58 8.30
C VAL A 62 -2.28 -8.45 7.33
N LEU A 63 -1.00 -8.15 7.19
CA LEU A 63 -0.07 -8.95 6.40
C LEU A 63 0.83 -9.73 7.34
N VAL A 64 0.77 -11.05 7.26
CA VAL A 64 1.57 -11.98 8.06
C VAL A 64 2.62 -12.61 7.15
N MET A 65 3.87 -12.22 7.33
CA MET A 65 4.97 -12.61 6.44
C MET A 65 6.13 -13.22 7.25
N PRO A 66 6.83 -14.22 6.69
CA PRO A 66 7.98 -14.82 7.36
C PRO A 66 9.16 -13.85 7.41
N HIS A 67 10.12 -14.09 8.31
CA HIS A 67 11.23 -13.18 8.55
C HIS A 67 12.25 -13.04 7.41
N ASP A 68 12.28 -13.99 6.50
CA ASP A 68 13.21 -14.11 5.37
C ASP A 68 12.79 -13.30 4.14
N VAL A 69 11.59 -12.70 4.16
CA VAL A 69 11.10 -11.89 3.03
C VAL A 69 11.86 -10.58 2.87
N SER A 70 11.95 -10.11 1.63
CA SER A 70 12.44 -8.78 1.29
C SER A 70 11.40 -8.08 0.42
N PHE A 71 10.97 -6.89 0.80
CA PHE A 71 9.89 -6.18 0.08
C PHE A 71 9.99 -4.67 0.16
N THR A 72 9.36 -4.01 -0.81
CA THR A 72 9.09 -2.58 -0.83
C THR A 72 7.59 -2.34 -0.65
N LEU A 73 7.22 -1.72 0.46
CA LEU A 73 5.87 -1.30 0.80
C LEU A 73 5.61 0.12 0.28
N ASN A 74 4.66 0.24 -0.63
CA ASN A 74 4.08 1.49 -1.07
C ASN A 74 2.69 1.61 -0.44
N ALA A 75 2.57 2.36 0.64
CA ALA A 75 1.32 2.47 1.38
C ALA A 75 0.73 3.87 1.21
N ARG A 76 -0.56 3.90 0.87
CA ARG A 76 -1.40 5.09 0.78
C ARG A 76 -2.48 5.01 1.84
N VAL A 77 -2.40 5.87 2.84
CA VAL A 77 -3.33 5.88 3.97
C VAL A 77 -3.92 7.27 4.19
N SER A 78 -5.13 7.32 4.75
CA SER A 78 -5.75 8.56 5.19
C SER A 78 -5.22 9.00 6.56
N ASP A 79 -5.55 10.23 6.95
CA ASP A 79 -5.12 10.85 8.22
C ASP A 79 -5.69 10.14 9.48
N LYS A 80 -6.64 9.21 9.31
CA LYS A 80 -7.32 8.45 10.38
C LYS A 80 -6.89 6.97 10.43
N SER A 81 -5.74 6.65 9.85
CA SER A 81 -5.23 5.28 9.76
C SER A 81 -3.91 5.14 10.50
N ASP A 82 -3.79 4.07 11.27
CA ASP A 82 -2.57 3.72 12.00
C ASP A 82 -1.79 2.64 11.26
N ILE A 83 -0.46 2.68 11.41
CA ILE A 83 0.43 1.70 10.79
C ILE A 83 1.34 1.10 11.84
N ILE A 84 1.21 -0.20 12.02
CA ILE A 84 1.98 -1.00 12.96
C ILE A 84 2.80 -1.99 12.15
N SER A 85 4.12 -1.98 12.31
CA SER A 85 5.01 -2.90 11.61
C SER A 85 6.02 -3.50 12.57
N ASP A 86 6.09 -4.84 12.58
CA ASP A 86 7.10 -5.61 13.29
C ASP A 86 8.44 -5.65 12.52
N PHE A 87 8.44 -5.21 11.25
CA PHE A 87 9.63 -5.09 10.42
C PHE A 87 10.34 -3.76 10.66
N ALA A 88 11.68 -3.79 10.68
CA ALA A 88 12.52 -2.59 10.70
C ALA A 88 12.52 -1.90 9.33
N LEU A 89 11.39 -1.26 9.00
CA LEU A 89 11.16 -0.60 7.74
C LEU A 89 12.09 0.61 7.57
N LYS A 90 12.80 0.66 6.43
CA LYS A 90 13.52 1.86 5.99
C LYS A 90 12.56 2.75 5.23
N TYR A 91 12.04 3.77 5.90
CA TYR A 91 11.16 4.75 5.28
C TYR A 91 11.97 5.63 4.33
N MET A 92 11.56 5.63 3.07
CA MET A 92 12.04 6.59 2.10
C MET A 92 10.88 7.55 1.81
N PRO A 93 10.98 8.84 2.18
CA PRO A 93 10.02 9.80 1.70
C PRO A 93 10.09 9.78 0.17
N GLU A 94 8.97 9.48 -0.49
CA GLU A 94 8.87 9.63 -1.94
C GLU A 94 9.27 11.09 -2.23
N PRO A 95 10.28 11.33 -3.10
CA PRO A 95 10.61 12.69 -3.51
C PRO A 95 9.31 13.35 -3.97
N PRO A 96 8.98 14.56 -3.50
CA PRO A 96 7.77 15.24 -3.93
C PRO A 96 7.77 15.21 -5.45
N ALA A 97 6.76 14.55 -6.04
CA ALA A 97 6.66 14.38 -7.48
C ALA A 97 7.04 15.70 -8.13
N THR A 98 8.18 15.72 -8.83
CA THR A 98 8.55 16.86 -9.65
C THR A 98 7.30 17.14 -10.49
N PRO A 99 6.70 18.34 -10.40
CA PRO A 99 5.55 18.65 -11.24
C PRO A 99 6.00 18.36 -12.66
N THR A 100 5.47 17.30 -13.25
CA THR A 100 5.69 17.01 -14.65
C THR A 100 5.37 18.31 -15.38
N PRO A 101 6.31 18.86 -16.17
CA PRO A 101 5.99 19.97 -17.05
C PRO A 101 4.75 19.53 -17.81
N LYS A 102 3.65 20.26 -17.63
CA LYS A 102 2.42 20.02 -18.37
C LYS A 102 2.81 20.14 -19.83
N THR A 103 2.92 19.02 -20.54
CA THR A 103 3.09 19.06 -21.98
C THR A 103 1.90 19.87 -22.53
N PRO A 104 2.14 20.92 -23.32
CA PRO A 104 1.07 21.76 -23.84
C PRO A 104 0.06 20.95 -24.64
N MET A 105 -1.21 21.13 -24.26
CA MET A 105 -2.43 21.06 -25.07
C MET A 105 -2.40 20.18 -26.33
N GLU A 106 -3.12 19.05 -26.28
CA GLU A 106 -3.95 18.64 -27.40
C GLU A 106 -5.41 18.85 -27.01
N VAL A 107 -6.11 19.70 -27.77
CA VAL A 107 -7.44 20.28 -27.54
C VAL A 107 -8.51 19.35 -28.20
N PRO A 108 -9.84 19.55 -28.06
CA PRO A 108 -10.74 19.12 -26.98
C PRO A 108 -11.94 18.26 -27.47
N ARG A 109 -12.58 17.44 -26.62
CA ARG A 109 -14.03 17.11 -26.75
C ARG A 109 -14.72 16.93 -25.37
N THR A 110 -15.43 18.00 -24.99
CA THR A 110 -16.77 18.06 -24.32
C THR A 110 -16.89 17.56 -22.85
N PRO A 111 -17.68 18.26 -21.99
CA PRO A 111 -17.34 18.46 -20.59
C PRO A 111 -18.07 17.52 -19.61
N SER A 112 -17.51 17.36 -18.40
CA SER A 112 -18.28 17.02 -17.20
C SER A 112 -17.70 17.79 -16.00
N PRO A 113 -18.55 18.41 -15.15
CA PRO A 113 -18.17 19.57 -14.35
C PRO A 113 -17.47 19.19 -13.04
N LYS A 114 -16.33 19.82 -12.76
CA LYS A 114 -15.65 19.81 -11.45
C LYS A 114 -15.90 21.12 -10.73
N THR A 115 -16.58 21.05 -9.58
CA THR A 115 -16.75 22.15 -8.62
C THR A 115 -15.41 22.41 -7.88
N PRO A 116 -15.07 23.67 -7.52
CA PRO A 116 -13.70 24.10 -7.26
C PRO A 116 -13.29 24.01 -5.78
N GLN A 117 -12.01 23.75 -5.50
CA GLN A 117 -11.43 23.82 -4.14
C GLN A 117 -10.29 24.88 -4.08
N PRO A 118 -10.37 25.90 -3.20
CA PRO A 118 -9.40 27.01 -3.09
C PRO A 118 -8.14 26.68 -2.23
N PRO A 119 -7.11 27.57 -2.18
CA PRO A 119 -5.68 27.20 -2.14
C PRO A 119 -4.98 27.15 -0.76
N LYS A 120 -3.77 26.56 -0.81
CA LYS A 120 -2.76 26.24 0.23
C LYS A 120 -2.14 27.46 0.95
N THR A 121 -1.61 27.23 2.17
CA THR A 121 -0.45 27.97 2.72
C THR A 121 0.44 27.02 3.57
N GLY A 122 1.79 27.14 3.49
CA GLY A 122 2.83 26.23 4.04
C GLY A 122 3.05 26.26 5.57
N PRO A 123 4.21 25.85 6.17
CA PRO A 123 5.59 25.88 5.64
C PRO A 123 6.48 24.61 5.88
N ILE A 124 7.75 24.74 5.46
CA ILE A 124 8.90 23.83 5.31
C ILE A 124 9.38 23.14 6.61
N ILE A 125 9.79 21.85 6.59
CA ILE A 125 10.69 21.25 7.60
C ILE A 125 11.65 20.18 7.01
N ALA A 126 12.91 20.25 7.46
CA ALA A 126 14.15 19.51 7.12
C ALA A 126 14.14 17.99 7.44
N PRO A 127 15.14 17.19 7.01
CA PRO A 127 15.16 15.74 7.24
C PRO A 127 15.49 15.38 8.70
N MET A 128 14.52 14.81 9.42
CA MET A 128 14.75 14.18 10.73
C MET A 128 15.13 12.71 10.54
N VAL A 129 16.28 12.32 11.07
CA VAL A 129 16.68 10.92 11.27
C VAL A 129 15.87 10.39 12.47
N VAL A 130 14.84 9.58 12.21
CA VAL A 130 13.99 9.00 13.27
C VAL A 130 14.59 7.69 13.76
N ILE A 131 15.09 7.72 15.00
CA ILE A 131 15.55 6.55 15.75
C ILE A 131 14.47 6.22 16.81
N LYS A 132 13.74 5.10 16.59
CA LYS A 132 12.76 4.42 17.49
C LYS A 132 11.41 5.12 17.73
N PRO A 133 10.34 4.33 18.04
CA PRO A 133 9.11 4.27 17.24
C PRO A 133 8.26 5.53 17.43
N VAL A 134 8.38 6.49 16.52
CA VAL A 134 7.56 7.70 16.52
C VAL A 134 6.63 7.65 15.33
N ILE A 135 5.34 7.82 15.63
CA ILE A 135 4.20 7.91 14.73
C ILE A 135 4.52 8.94 13.63
N VAL A 136 4.58 8.50 12.38
CA VAL A 136 4.87 9.37 11.24
C VAL A 136 3.58 9.61 10.45
N ASN A 137 3.02 10.82 10.56
CA ASN A 137 2.12 11.39 9.55
C ASN A 137 2.56 12.84 9.29
N PRO A 138 2.95 13.18 8.05
CA PRO A 138 1.98 13.83 7.18
C PRO A 138 2.07 13.48 5.67
N PHE A 139 2.66 12.36 5.27
CA PHE A 139 2.63 11.94 3.87
C PHE A 139 1.55 10.88 3.64
N ARG A 140 0.47 11.28 2.94
CA ARG A 140 -0.66 10.41 2.55
C ARG A 140 -0.23 9.18 1.72
N ARG A 141 1.03 9.13 1.28
CA ARG A 141 1.70 8.02 0.64
C ARG A 141 3.13 7.96 1.16
N PHE A 142 3.61 6.79 1.52
CA PHE A 142 5.02 6.59 1.84
C PHE A 142 5.50 5.29 1.22
N THR A 143 6.79 5.26 0.93
CA THR A 143 7.48 4.06 0.51
C THR A 143 8.41 3.62 1.62
N ALA A 144 8.41 2.33 1.92
CA ALA A 144 9.28 1.74 2.90
C ALA A 144 9.86 0.44 2.37
N THR A 145 11.15 0.20 2.58
CA THR A 145 11.80 -1.04 2.11
C THR A 145 12.32 -1.85 3.29
N TYR A 146 12.14 -3.17 3.21
CA TYR A 146 12.70 -4.16 4.12
C TYR A 146 13.58 -5.13 3.33
N GLY A 147 14.79 -5.39 3.83
CA GLY A 147 15.77 -6.25 3.17
C GLY A 147 16.25 -5.69 1.82
N SER A 148 16.24 -6.53 0.79
CA SER A 148 16.65 -6.22 -0.59
C SER A 148 15.54 -5.51 -1.41
N GLY A 149 14.28 -5.59 -0.96
CA GLY A 149 13.14 -5.05 -1.71
C GLY A 149 12.64 -5.92 -2.87
N ASP A 150 12.86 -7.23 -2.81
CA ASP A 150 12.61 -8.17 -3.91
C ASP A 150 11.12 -8.29 -4.32
N ALA A 151 10.19 -8.08 -3.39
CA ALA A 151 8.75 -8.04 -3.67
C ALA A 151 8.19 -6.61 -3.55
N THR A 152 7.11 -6.31 -4.27
CA THR A 152 6.41 -5.02 -4.16
C THR A 152 5.04 -5.22 -3.51
N ILE A 153 4.78 -4.49 -2.43
CA ILE A 153 3.48 -4.44 -1.77
C ILE A 153 2.90 -3.05 -2.01
N SER A 154 1.78 -2.97 -2.72
CA SER A 154 1.02 -1.75 -2.93
C SER A 154 -0.22 -1.80 -2.06
N LEU A 155 -0.33 -0.89 -1.10
CA LEU A 155 -1.44 -0.82 -0.17
C LEU A 155 -2.14 0.53 -0.30
N SER A 156 -3.46 0.50 -0.42
CA SER A 156 -4.32 1.68 -0.34
C SER A 156 -5.42 1.43 0.68
N SER A 157 -5.42 2.21 1.77
CA SER A 157 -6.49 2.20 2.77
C SER A 157 -7.03 3.61 2.99
N PHE A 158 -8.35 3.75 3.04
CA PHE A 158 -8.98 5.03 3.42
C PHE A 158 -9.25 5.13 4.93
N GLY A 159 -9.31 4.01 5.65
CA GLY A 159 -9.57 3.98 7.08
C GLY A 159 -9.32 2.61 7.69
N GLY A 160 -8.92 2.59 8.96
CA GLY A 160 -8.51 1.39 9.69
C GLY A 160 -6.99 1.30 9.87
N THR A 161 -6.53 0.18 10.41
CA THR A 161 -5.15 -0.07 10.80
C THR A 161 -4.46 -0.98 9.81
N LEU A 162 -3.26 -0.60 9.38
CA LEU A 162 -2.35 -1.51 8.69
C LEU A 162 -1.45 -2.19 9.72
N ARG A 163 -1.42 -3.52 9.72
CA ARG A 163 -0.52 -4.31 10.57
C ARG A 163 0.36 -5.21 9.71
N LEU A 164 1.67 -5.02 9.78
CA LEU A 164 2.66 -5.93 9.22
C LEU A 164 3.22 -6.77 10.36
N LYS A 165 2.86 -8.05 10.38
CA LYS A 165 3.29 -9.01 11.39
C LYS A 165 4.39 -9.91 10.84
N LYS A 166 5.41 -10.10 11.65
CA LYS A 166 6.51 -11.02 11.39
C LYS A 166 6.24 -12.36 12.09
N ILE A 167 6.43 -13.48 11.37
CA ILE A 167 6.34 -14.85 11.92
C ILE A 167 7.64 -15.63 11.79
#